data_AF-A0A932CD13-F1
#
_entry.id   AF-A0A932CD13-F1
#
_cell.length_a   1.000
_cell.length_b   1.000
_cell.length_c   1.000
_cell.angle_alpha   90.00
_cell.angle_beta   90.00
_cell.angle_gamma   90.00
#
_symmetry.space_group_name_H-M   'P 1'
#
loop_
_entity.id
_entity.type
_entity.pdbx_description
1 polymer ?
#
loop_
_entity_poly.entity_id
_entity_poly.type
_entity_poly.pdbx_seq_one_letter_code
_entity_poly.pdbx_strand_id
1 'polypeptide(L)'
;MNGWAGQILRVDLSKGHWADEELNVDLAEKYIGGRGLASKVLFDEVNPKASPLGPENKLIFMTGPLAGTGAPSACRFSVVAKSPLTGTISCSTAGGFFGPELKFAGYDGIIFEGKAPKPAYLWINNDKIEIRAADHLWGKDVSETVDLIQHEIGDKWQAWDTHVAAIGPAGENLVRFAAIMGDKWRAAARGGMGAVMGYIIMKSIALRGTGAVTVSVGTGFKEITLAIRGRIK
;
A
#
# COMPACT_ATOMS: atom_id res chain seq x y z
N MET A 1 -0.60 16.74 14.09
CA MET A 1 0.45 16.05 13.30
C MET A 1 0.27 16.46 11.84
N ASN A 2 1.31 16.92 11.15
CA ASN A 2 1.23 17.37 9.75
C ASN A 2 2.00 16.41 8.84
N GLY A 3 1.53 16.18 7.62
CA GLY A 3 2.12 15.26 6.67
C GLY A 3 1.67 13.81 6.88
N TRP A 4 1.55 13.34 8.12
CA TRP A 4 0.93 12.06 8.47
C TRP A 4 -0.60 12.15 8.53
N ALA A 5 -1.28 11.05 8.23
CA ALA A 5 -2.74 10.94 8.30
C ALA A 5 -3.17 10.56 9.72
N GLY A 6 -2.30 9.86 10.47
CA GLY A 6 -2.46 9.52 11.87
C GLY A 6 -3.03 8.12 12.10
N GLN A 7 -3.27 7.33 11.05
CA GLN A 7 -3.90 6.00 11.16
C GLN A 7 -3.17 4.98 10.29
N ILE A 8 -3.09 3.74 10.77
CA ILE A 8 -2.64 2.56 10.03
C ILE A 8 -3.79 1.55 10.01
N LEU A 9 -4.16 1.06 8.83
CA LEU A 9 -5.16 0.01 8.71
C LEU A 9 -4.53 -1.36 8.93
N ARG A 10 -4.94 -2.09 9.97
CA ARG A 10 -4.55 -3.50 10.17
C ARG A 10 -5.63 -4.42 9.64
N VAL A 11 -5.24 -5.41 8.84
CA VAL A 11 -6.16 -6.35 8.20
C VAL A 11 -5.75 -7.79 8.52
N ASP A 12 -6.59 -8.49 9.29
CA ASP A 12 -6.47 -9.93 9.55
C ASP A 12 -7.36 -10.69 8.57
N LEU A 13 -6.73 -11.24 7.53
CA LEU A 13 -7.41 -11.95 6.45
C LEU A 13 -7.96 -13.31 6.89
N SER A 14 -7.37 -13.92 7.92
CA SER A 14 -7.87 -15.20 8.46
C SER A 14 -9.21 -15.03 9.16
N LYS A 15 -9.42 -13.85 9.80
CA LYS A 15 -10.67 -13.50 10.47
C LYS A 15 -11.64 -12.70 9.60
N GLY A 16 -11.17 -12.20 8.45
CA GLY A 16 -11.94 -11.26 7.62
C GLY A 16 -12.24 -9.95 8.36
N HIS A 17 -11.32 -9.52 9.22
CA HIS A 17 -11.49 -8.37 10.11
C HIS A 17 -10.42 -7.32 9.85
N TRP A 18 -10.75 -6.06 10.08
CA TRP A 18 -9.81 -4.94 10.04
C TRP A 18 -10.08 -3.99 11.21
N ALA A 19 -9.03 -3.28 11.61
CA ALA A 19 -9.09 -2.26 12.65
C ALA A 19 -8.15 -1.11 12.33
N ASP A 20 -8.55 0.08 12.75
CA ASP A 20 -7.72 1.27 12.71
C ASP A 20 -6.77 1.25 13.91
N GLU A 21 -5.49 1.41 13.64
CA GLU A 21 -4.45 1.61 14.64
C GLU A 21 -3.96 3.06 14.57
N GLU A 22 -4.08 3.78 15.68
CA GLU A 22 -3.52 5.12 15.77
C GLU A 22 -2.01 5.09 15.57
N LEU A 23 -1.52 5.96 14.69
CA LEU A 23 -0.10 6.06 14.39
C LEU A 23 0.67 6.50 15.65
N ASN A 24 1.61 5.66 16.10
CA ASN A 24 2.53 6.03 17.15
C ASN A 24 3.44 7.20 16.71
N VAL A 25 3.23 8.36 17.33
CA VAL A 25 3.92 9.63 16.99
C VAL A 25 5.42 9.53 17.18
N ASP A 26 5.88 8.94 18.29
CA ASP A 26 7.31 8.82 18.60
C ASP A 26 8.04 7.97 17.54
N LEU A 27 7.40 6.90 17.09
CA LEU A 27 7.92 6.08 15.99
C LEU A 27 7.86 6.82 14.67
N ALA A 28 6.78 7.56 14.39
CA ALA A 28 6.65 8.35 13.17
C ALA A 28 7.72 9.45 13.10
N GLU A 29 8.05 10.13 14.20
CA GLU A 29 9.12 11.13 14.25
C GLU A 29 10.51 10.47 14.11
N LYS A 30 10.74 9.34 14.77
CA LYS A 30 12.03 8.63 14.75
C LYS A 30 12.32 7.96 13.41
N TYR A 31 11.31 7.42 12.75
CA TYR A 31 11.44 6.61 11.53
C TYR A 31 10.83 7.27 10.29
N ILE A 32 10.28 8.47 10.43
CA ILE A 32 9.69 9.36 9.41
C ILE A 32 8.42 8.80 8.75
N GLY A 33 8.42 7.54 8.30
CA GLY A 33 7.34 6.96 7.51
C GLY A 33 7.90 6.09 6.37
N GLY A 34 7.02 5.67 5.47
CA GLY A 34 7.36 4.87 4.30
C GLY A 34 8.21 3.65 4.67
N ARG A 35 9.37 3.51 4.02
CA ARG A 35 10.32 2.42 4.30
C ARG A 35 10.77 2.36 5.76
N GLY A 36 11.05 3.50 6.39
CA GLY A 36 11.63 3.54 7.74
C GLY A 36 10.67 2.93 8.75
N LEU A 37 9.44 3.48 8.80
CA LEU A 37 8.40 3.01 9.70
C LEU A 37 7.97 1.57 9.38
N ALA A 38 7.79 1.22 8.11
CA ALA A 38 7.44 -0.15 7.73
C ALA A 38 8.53 -1.18 8.11
N SER A 39 9.81 -0.79 8.02
CA SER A 39 10.91 -1.66 8.46
C SER A 39 10.94 -1.82 9.99
N LYS A 40 10.56 -0.77 10.74
CA LYS A 40 10.44 -0.85 12.20
C LYS A 40 9.31 -1.80 12.62
N VAL A 41 8.13 -1.67 12.00
CA VAL A 41 7.01 -2.60 12.20
C VAL A 41 7.44 -4.05 11.91
N LEU A 42 8.11 -4.29 10.77
CA LEU A 42 8.60 -5.62 10.44
C LEU A 42 9.61 -6.14 11.49
N PHE A 43 10.53 -5.28 11.94
CA PHE A 43 11.55 -5.64 12.91
C PHE A 43 10.95 -6.03 14.27
N ASP A 44 9.90 -5.34 14.71
CA ASP A 44 9.25 -5.60 16.00
C ASP A 44 8.34 -6.83 15.96
N GLU A 45 7.63 -7.01 14.84
CA GLU A 45 6.47 -7.91 14.79
C GLU A 45 6.72 -9.21 14.04
N VAL A 46 7.79 -9.30 13.23
CA VAL A 46 8.09 -10.52 12.46
C VAL A 46 9.34 -11.18 13.00
N ASN A 47 9.18 -12.42 13.47
CA ASN A 47 10.29 -13.25 13.93
C ASN A 47 11.32 -13.40 12.79
N PRO A 48 12.62 -13.07 13.01
CA PRO A 48 13.65 -13.21 11.98
C PRO A 48 13.82 -14.66 11.48
N LYS A 49 13.32 -15.66 12.22
CA LYS A 49 13.30 -17.08 11.81
C LYS A 49 12.03 -17.50 11.06
N ALA A 50 10.99 -16.66 10.99
CA ALA A 50 9.74 -16.98 10.31
C ALA A 50 9.93 -17.33 8.83
N SER A 51 9.09 -18.20 8.27
CA SER A 51 9.08 -18.45 6.82
C SER A 51 8.64 -17.19 6.07
N PRO A 52 9.30 -16.79 4.96
CA PRO A 52 8.83 -15.68 4.14
C PRO A 52 7.45 -15.90 3.51
N LEU A 53 7.05 -17.16 3.27
CA LEU A 53 5.71 -17.55 2.84
C LEU A 53 5.06 -18.36 3.96
N GLY A 54 4.92 -17.71 5.11
CA GLY A 54 4.36 -18.28 6.34
C GLY A 54 3.39 -17.30 7.01
N PRO A 55 2.54 -17.78 7.92
CA PRO A 55 1.51 -16.96 8.59
C PRO A 55 2.09 -15.90 9.53
N GLU A 56 3.35 -16.03 9.95
CA GLU A 56 4.06 -15.06 10.79
C GLU A 56 4.65 -13.88 10.00
N ASN A 57 4.73 -13.97 8.67
CA ASN A 57 5.20 -12.84 7.85
C ASN A 57 4.08 -11.82 7.69
N LYS A 58 4.44 -10.54 7.62
CA LYS A 58 3.51 -9.43 7.39
C LYS A 58 3.82 -8.78 6.05
N LEU A 59 2.78 -8.36 5.35
CA LEU A 59 2.90 -7.55 4.14
C LEU A 59 2.47 -6.12 4.48
N ILE A 60 3.43 -5.20 4.47
CA ILE A 60 3.25 -3.83 4.97
C ILE A 60 3.33 -2.86 3.80
N PHE A 61 2.24 -2.15 3.54
CA PHE A 61 2.22 -0.97 2.68
C PHE A 61 2.34 0.27 3.55
N MET A 62 3.23 1.20 3.19
CA MET A 62 3.43 2.41 3.98
C MET A 62 3.84 3.58 3.09
N THR A 63 3.33 4.76 3.40
CA THR A 63 3.61 6.02 2.70
C THR A 63 4.49 6.94 3.55
N GLY A 64 5.21 7.84 2.89
CA GLY A 64 5.96 8.90 3.59
C GLY A 64 5.06 10.11 3.88
N PRO A 65 5.45 10.98 4.83
CA PRO A 65 4.63 12.14 5.23
C PRO A 65 4.46 13.20 4.13
N LEU A 66 5.27 13.15 3.07
CA LEU A 66 5.11 14.04 1.92
C LEU A 66 4.14 13.48 0.87
N ALA A 67 3.78 12.20 0.92
CA ALA A 67 2.89 11.58 -0.06
C ALA A 67 1.53 12.30 -0.06
N GLY A 68 1.06 12.69 -1.25
CA GLY A 68 -0.20 13.43 -1.40
C GLY A 68 -0.12 14.94 -1.10
N THR A 69 1.07 15.46 -0.77
CA THR A 69 1.28 16.91 -0.63
C THR A 69 1.68 17.56 -1.96
N GLY A 70 1.82 18.89 -1.98
CA GLY A 70 2.32 19.64 -3.14
C GLY A 70 3.81 19.45 -3.45
N ALA A 71 4.58 18.73 -2.60
CA ALA A 71 6.01 18.54 -2.77
C ALA A 71 6.33 17.81 -4.09
N PRO A 72 7.40 18.20 -4.82
CA PRO A 72 7.72 17.60 -6.11
C PRO A 72 7.95 16.09 -6.01
N SER A 73 7.28 15.32 -6.88
CA SER A 73 7.39 13.85 -6.95
C SER A 73 7.01 13.09 -5.66
N ALA A 74 6.26 13.71 -4.76
CA ALA A 74 5.85 13.12 -3.49
C ALA A 74 4.63 12.20 -3.64
N CYS A 75 4.83 11.07 -4.32
CA CYS A 75 3.78 10.11 -4.63
C CYS A 75 4.17 8.63 -4.39
N ARG A 76 5.29 8.42 -3.70
CA ARG A 76 5.86 7.08 -3.51
C ARG A 76 5.22 6.38 -2.31
N PHE A 77 5.00 5.08 -2.45
CA PHE A 77 4.71 4.16 -1.35
C PHE A 77 5.75 3.04 -1.31
N SER A 78 5.91 2.44 -0.14
CA SER A 78 6.81 1.31 0.11
C SER A 78 6.01 0.07 0.46
N VAL A 79 6.46 -1.08 -0.04
CA VAL A 79 5.98 -2.40 0.35
C VAL A 79 7.14 -3.15 1.01
N VAL A 80 6.93 -3.59 2.25
CA VAL A 80 7.94 -4.20 3.09
C VAL A 80 7.43 -5.52 3.64
N ALA A 81 8.24 -6.56 3.54
CA ALA A 81 8.00 -7.89 4.11
C ALA A 81 9.32 -8.65 4.23
N LYS A 82 9.30 -9.82 4.87
CA LYS A 82 10.36 -10.80 4.69
C LYS A 82 10.27 -11.41 3.29
N SER A 83 11.36 -11.38 2.54
CA SER A 83 11.42 -11.73 1.13
C SER A 83 11.48 -13.24 0.90
N PRO A 84 10.63 -13.80 0.01
CA PRO A 84 10.77 -15.20 -0.43
C PRO A 84 11.95 -15.42 -1.39
N LEU A 85 12.51 -14.35 -1.96
CA LEU A 85 13.67 -14.45 -2.85
C LEU A 85 14.98 -14.57 -2.06
N THR A 86 15.16 -13.73 -1.04
CA THR A 86 16.43 -13.59 -0.33
C THR A 86 16.41 -14.18 1.08
N GLY A 87 15.24 -14.47 1.64
CA GLY A 87 15.09 -14.88 3.04
C GLY A 87 15.33 -13.76 4.06
N THR A 88 15.58 -12.53 3.60
CA THR A 88 15.84 -11.34 4.44
C THR A 88 14.71 -10.32 4.31
N ILE A 89 14.78 -9.22 5.05
CA ILE A 89 13.92 -8.06 4.77
C ILE A 89 14.10 -7.61 3.30
N SER A 90 12.99 -7.23 2.67
CA SER A 90 13.02 -6.47 1.43
C SER A 90 12.06 -5.29 1.50
N CYS A 91 12.48 -4.19 0.88
CA CYS A 91 11.66 -3.01 0.68
C CYS A 91 11.61 -2.70 -0.80
N SER A 92 10.40 -2.71 -1.35
CA SER A 92 10.12 -2.37 -2.73
C SER A 92 9.32 -1.07 -2.75
N THR A 93 9.51 -0.22 -3.77
CA THR A 93 8.86 1.10 -3.81
C THR A 93 8.27 1.36 -5.18
N ALA A 94 7.05 1.86 -5.22
CA ALA A 94 6.37 2.30 -6.43
C ALA A 94 5.90 3.74 -6.28
N GLY A 95 5.83 4.46 -7.41
CA GLY A 95 5.16 5.75 -7.49
C GLY A 95 3.75 5.57 -8.06
N GLY A 96 3.22 6.61 -8.71
CA GLY A 96 1.87 6.59 -9.25
C GLY A 96 0.91 7.28 -8.30
N PHE A 97 -0.34 6.86 -8.29
CA PHE A 97 -1.40 7.55 -7.54
C PHE A 97 -1.82 6.81 -6.27
N PHE A 98 -1.58 5.50 -6.19
CA PHE A 98 -1.92 4.68 -5.02
C PHE A 98 -1.41 5.23 -3.67
N GLY A 99 -0.17 5.73 -3.61
CA GLY A 99 0.41 6.28 -2.37
C GLY A 99 -0.32 7.52 -1.86
N PRO A 100 -0.45 8.59 -2.68
CA PRO A 100 -1.30 9.74 -2.38
C PRO A 100 -2.75 9.36 -2.04
N GLU A 101 -3.33 8.44 -2.79
CA GLU A 101 -4.74 8.08 -2.64
C GLU A 101 -5.01 7.36 -1.30
N LEU A 102 -4.07 6.53 -0.84
CA LEU A 102 -4.11 5.95 0.52
C LEU A 102 -4.11 7.04 1.61
N LYS A 103 -3.32 8.10 1.41
CA LYS A 103 -3.26 9.25 2.31
C LYS A 103 -4.55 10.04 2.31
N PHE A 104 -5.15 10.23 1.14
CA PHE A 104 -6.44 10.92 1.02
C PHE A 104 -7.59 10.10 1.61
N ALA A 105 -7.45 8.77 1.67
CA ALA A 105 -8.39 7.89 2.37
C ALA A 105 -8.21 7.89 3.90
N GLY A 106 -7.21 8.60 4.43
CA GLY A 106 -7.00 8.77 5.87
C GLY A 106 -5.93 7.87 6.49
N TYR A 107 -5.17 7.12 5.70
CA TYR A 107 -4.20 6.13 6.22
C TYR A 107 -2.75 6.45 5.81
N ASP A 108 -1.81 6.21 6.72
CA ASP A 108 -0.38 6.23 6.45
C ASP A 108 0.12 4.88 5.91
N GLY A 109 -0.56 3.80 6.22
CA GLY A 109 -0.19 2.44 5.79
C GLY A 109 -1.29 1.41 5.99
N ILE A 110 -1.05 0.23 5.42
CA ILE A 110 -1.88 -0.97 5.57
C ILE A 110 -0.97 -2.13 5.96
N ILE A 111 -1.31 -2.87 7.01
CA ILE A 111 -0.57 -4.06 7.46
C ILE A 111 -1.49 -5.27 7.30
N PHE A 112 -1.08 -6.21 6.46
CA PHE A 112 -1.78 -7.49 6.28
C PHE A 112 -1.18 -8.59 7.14
N GLU A 113 -2.07 -9.35 7.75
CA GLU A 113 -1.78 -10.50 8.60
C GLU A 113 -2.72 -11.66 8.25
N GLY A 114 -2.28 -12.88 8.53
CA GLY A 114 -3.07 -14.07 8.22
C GLY A 114 -3.23 -14.32 6.73
N LYS A 115 -4.22 -15.14 6.36
CA LYS A 115 -4.43 -15.60 4.99
C LYS A 115 -5.92 -15.75 4.71
N ALA A 116 -6.38 -15.20 3.60
CA ALA A 116 -7.78 -15.30 3.19
C ALA A 116 -8.13 -16.76 2.82
N PRO A 117 -9.35 -17.24 3.12
CA PRO A 117 -9.78 -18.59 2.75
C PRO A 117 -10.03 -18.76 1.25
N LYS A 118 -10.26 -17.66 0.52
CA LYS A 118 -10.53 -17.58 -0.92
C LYS A 118 -9.96 -16.27 -1.49
N PRO A 119 -9.73 -16.18 -2.81
CA PRO A 119 -9.31 -14.94 -3.46
C PRO A 119 -10.12 -13.74 -2.99
N ALA A 120 -9.44 -12.73 -2.46
CA ALA A 120 -10.07 -11.50 -2.00
C ALA A 120 -9.41 -10.25 -2.61
N TYR A 121 -10.11 -9.13 -2.59
CA TYR A 121 -9.54 -7.79 -2.75
C TYR A 121 -10.00 -6.85 -1.63
N LEU A 122 -9.13 -5.93 -1.19
CA LEU A 122 -9.46 -4.93 -0.17
C LEU A 122 -9.98 -3.69 -0.88
N TRP A 123 -11.19 -3.25 -0.53
CA TRP A 123 -11.80 -2.02 -1.04
C TRP A 123 -11.81 -0.97 0.06
N ILE A 124 -11.29 0.22 -0.25
CA ILE A 124 -11.28 1.37 0.67
C ILE A 124 -11.87 2.58 -0.05
N ASN A 125 -12.94 3.15 0.48
CA ASN A 125 -13.50 4.43 0.02
C ASN A 125 -13.68 5.35 1.23
N ASN A 126 -12.65 6.14 1.52
CA ASN A 126 -12.51 6.85 2.80
C ASN A 126 -12.73 5.88 3.99
N ASP A 127 -13.72 6.15 4.85
CA ASP A 127 -14.05 5.35 6.04
C ASP A 127 -14.75 4.02 5.70
N LYS A 128 -15.19 3.83 4.45
CA LYS A 128 -15.88 2.62 4.03
C LYS A 128 -14.88 1.57 3.55
N ILE A 129 -14.61 0.58 4.39
CA ILE A 129 -13.70 -0.54 4.11
C ILE A 129 -14.48 -1.84 3.93
N GLU A 130 -14.12 -2.63 2.92
CA GLU A 130 -14.69 -3.95 2.67
C GLU A 130 -13.61 -4.93 2.19
N ILE A 131 -13.67 -6.18 2.64
CA ILE A 131 -12.92 -7.30 2.02
C ILE A 131 -13.90 -8.00 1.07
N ARG A 132 -13.65 -7.87 -0.24
CA ARG A 132 -14.54 -8.38 -1.29
C ARG A 132 -13.99 -9.65 -1.93
N ALA A 133 -14.88 -10.50 -2.43
CA ALA A 133 -14.50 -11.69 -3.17
C ALA A 133 -13.82 -11.30 -4.50
N ALA A 134 -12.79 -12.07 -4.88
CA ALA A 134 -11.97 -11.81 -6.07
C ALA A 134 -11.80 -13.07 -6.93
N ASP A 135 -12.67 -14.07 -6.81
CA ASP A 135 -12.58 -15.32 -7.58
C ASP A 135 -12.58 -15.05 -9.10
N HIS A 136 -13.34 -14.06 -9.56
CA HIS A 136 -13.42 -13.64 -10.96
C HIS A 136 -12.20 -12.83 -11.45
N LEU A 137 -11.38 -12.31 -10.52
CA LEU A 137 -10.15 -11.58 -10.80
C LEU A 137 -8.93 -12.49 -10.76
N TRP A 138 -8.99 -13.61 -10.03
CA TRP A 138 -7.87 -14.54 -9.91
C TRP A 138 -7.53 -15.15 -11.28
N GLY A 139 -6.25 -15.18 -11.63
CA GLY A 139 -5.76 -15.60 -12.94
C GLY A 139 -5.73 -14.49 -14.00
N LYS A 140 -6.34 -13.33 -13.74
CA LYS A 140 -6.29 -12.17 -14.66
C LYS A 140 -4.97 -11.43 -14.56
N ASP A 141 -4.57 -10.83 -15.68
CA ASP A 141 -3.43 -9.91 -15.66
C ASP A 141 -3.78 -8.64 -14.87
N VAL A 142 -2.76 -7.80 -14.62
CA VAL A 142 -2.93 -6.59 -13.81
C VAL A 142 -3.85 -5.59 -14.50
N SER A 143 -3.72 -5.39 -15.80
CA SER A 143 -4.53 -4.41 -16.54
C SER A 143 -6.00 -4.80 -16.52
N GLU A 144 -6.29 -6.08 -16.81
CA GLU A 144 -7.63 -6.66 -16.70
C GLU A 144 -8.19 -6.54 -15.28
N THR A 145 -7.39 -6.83 -14.26
CA THR A 145 -7.81 -6.71 -12.86
C THR A 145 -8.23 -5.28 -12.51
N VAL A 146 -7.43 -4.28 -12.91
CA VAL A 146 -7.76 -2.87 -12.68
C VAL A 146 -9.04 -2.46 -13.40
N ASP A 147 -9.16 -2.84 -14.69
CA ASP A 147 -10.34 -2.49 -15.49
C ASP A 147 -11.62 -3.13 -14.95
N LEU A 148 -11.55 -4.38 -14.50
CA LEU A 148 -12.71 -5.08 -13.90
C LEU A 148 -13.14 -4.44 -12.58
N ILE A 149 -12.19 -4.12 -11.69
CA ILE A 149 -12.50 -3.44 -10.42
C ILE A 149 -13.13 -2.07 -10.68
N GLN A 150 -12.57 -1.29 -11.61
CA GLN A 150 -13.13 0.01 -11.97
C GLN A 150 -14.52 -0.12 -12.61
N HIS A 151 -14.77 -1.17 -13.39
CA HIS A 151 -16.09 -1.44 -13.97
C HIS A 151 -17.13 -1.88 -12.93
N GLU A 152 -16.72 -2.58 -11.86
CA GLU A 152 -17.61 -2.89 -10.72
C GLU A 152 -18.10 -1.64 -10.00
N ILE A 153 -17.35 -0.54 -10.09
CA ILE A 153 -17.73 0.76 -9.57
C ILE A 153 -18.68 1.41 -10.59
N GLY A 154 -19.99 1.24 -10.36
CA GLY A 154 -21.03 1.73 -11.29
C GLY A 154 -21.04 3.24 -11.55
N ASP A 155 -20.30 4.03 -10.76
CA ASP A 155 -20.09 5.46 -11.00
C ASP A 155 -18.76 5.70 -11.74
N LYS A 156 -18.83 6.28 -12.94
CA LYS A 156 -17.65 6.51 -13.80
C LYS A 156 -16.62 7.46 -13.18
N TRP A 157 -17.05 8.43 -12.39
CA TRP A 157 -16.13 9.38 -11.74
C TRP A 157 -15.39 8.69 -10.60
N GLN A 158 -16.10 7.91 -9.79
CA GLN A 158 -15.47 7.12 -8.73
C GLN A 158 -14.55 6.04 -9.31
N ALA A 159 -14.93 5.41 -10.42
CA ALA A 159 -14.10 4.44 -11.11
C ALA A 159 -12.78 5.05 -11.61
N TRP A 160 -12.84 6.24 -12.22
CA TRP A 160 -11.66 6.97 -12.68
C TRP A 160 -10.73 7.39 -11.52
N ASP A 161 -11.32 7.76 -10.40
CA ASP A 161 -10.66 8.22 -9.17
C ASP A 161 -10.22 7.05 -8.25
N THR A 162 -10.33 5.81 -8.73
CA THR A 162 -9.94 4.62 -7.98
C THR A 162 -8.58 4.13 -8.44
N HIS A 163 -7.66 3.98 -7.49
CA HIS A 163 -6.31 3.50 -7.70
C HIS A 163 -6.12 2.12 -7.08
N VAL A 164 -5.39 1.26 -7.79
CA VAL A 164 -5.32 -0.17 -7.45
C VAL A 164 -3.87 -0.63 -7.32
N ALA A 165 -3.53 -1.39 -6.28
CA ALA A 165 -2.31 -2.18 -6.21
C ALA A 165 -2.66 -3.66 -6.35
N ALA A 166 -2.20 -4.33 -7.40
CA ALA A 166 -2.60 -5.70 -7.72
C ALA A 166 -1.39 -6.62 -8.01
N ILE A 167 -1.64 -7.92 -7.89
CA ILE A 167 -0.75 -8.97 -8.41
C ILE A 167 -1.34 -9.58 -9.69
N GLY A 168 -0.46 -9.98 -10.60
CA GLY A 168 -0.83 -10.85 -11.73
C GLY A 168 -0.59 -12.33 -11.42
N PRO A 169 -0.69 -13.21 -12.43
CA PRO A 169 -0.52 -14.66 -12.27
C PRO A 169 0.82 -15.08 -11.66
N ALA A 170 1.89 -14.27 -11.82
CA ALA A 170 3.17 -14.54 -11.17
C ALA A 170 3.11 -14.46 -9.64
N GLY A 171 2.34 -13.51 -9.09
CA GLY A 171 2.14 -13.39 -7.65
C GLY A 171 1.27 -14.51 -7.12
N GLU A 172 0.18 -14.82 -7.82
CA GLU A 172 -0.74 -15.93 -7.50
C GLU A 172 -0.02 -17.28 -7.46
N ASN A 173 0.91 -17.52 -8.39
CA ASN A 173 1.74 -18.72 -8.46
C ASN A 173 3.03 -18.65 -7.61
N LEU A 174 3.14 -17.66 -6.71
CA LEU A 174 4.23 -17.53 -5.74
C LEU A 174 5.64 -17.46 -6.37
N VAL A 175 5.76 -16.91 -7.59
CA VAL A 175 7.06 -16.69 -8.24
C VAL A 175 7.90 -15.79 -7.36
N ARG A 176 9.10 -16.24 -6.95
CA ARG A 176 9.91 -15.56 -5.92
C ARG A 176 10.28 -14.11 -6.24
N PHE A 177 10.22 -13.70 -7.50
CA PHE A 177 10.47 -12.33 -7.95
C PHE A 177 9.20 -11.62 -8.47
N ALA A 178 8.01 -12.12 -8.12
CA ALA A 178 6.75 -11.47 -8.45
C ALA A 178 6.65 -10.08 -7.84
N ALA A 179 6.18 -9.14 -8.65
CA ALA A 179 5.97 -7.74 -8.30
C ALA A 179 4.55 -7.49 -7.81
N ILE A 180 4.36 -6.37 -7.12
CA ILE A 180 3.04 -5.73 -6.96
C ILE A 180 3.01 -4.53 -7.90
N MET A 181 1.93 -4.40 -8.65
CA MET A 181 1.75 -3.36 -9.65
C MET A 181 0.72 -2.35 -9.16
N GLY A 182 1.13 -1.10 -9.05
CA GLY A 182 0.27 0.05 -8.83
C GLY A 182 -0.30 0.57 -10.16
N ASP A 183 -1.60 0.78 -10.17
CA ASP A 183 -2.44 0.94 -11.34
C ASP A 183 -2.08 -0.16 -12.36
N LYS A 184 -1.68 0.21 -13.57
CA LYS A 184 -1.31 -0.76 -14.61
C LYS A 184 0.21 -0.86 -14.85
N TRP A 185 1.00 0.09 -14.35
CA TRP A 185 2.37 0.30 -14.85
C TRP A 185 3.44 0.52 -13.78
N ARG A 186 3.06 0.82 -12.53
CA ARG A 186 4.03 1.23 -11.49
C ARG A 186 4.41 0.05 -10.63
N ALA A 187 5.63 -0.46 -10.79
CA ALA A 187 6.04 -1.70 -10.14
C ALA A 187 6.75 -1.49 -8.81
N ALA A 188 6.23 -2.10 -7.74
CA ALA A 188 7.03 -2.53 -6.60
C ALA A 188 7.71 -3.86 -6.99
N ALA A 189 8.74 -3.76 -7.82
CA ALA A 189 9.22 -4.85 -8.66
C ALA A 189 10.09 -5.93 -8.00
N ARG A 190 10.83 -5.60 -6.93
CA ARG A 190 11.89 -6.48 -6.40
C ARG A 190 11.52 -7.08 -5.05
N GLY A 191 12.22 -8.16 -4.70
CA GLY A 191 12.11 -8.80 -3.39
C GLY A 191 10.93 -9.77 -3.24
N GLY A 192 10.14 -10.01 -4.29
CA GLY A 192 9.07 -11.01 -4.25
C GLY A 192 7.85 -10.60 -3.45
N MET A 193 7.59 -9.30 -3.30
CA MET A 193 6.41 -8.82 -2.56
C MET A 193 5.10 -9.33 -3.18
N GLY A 194 5.05 -9.51 -4.49
CA GLY A 194 3.89 -10.09 -5.17
C GLY A 194 3.63 -11.55 -4.79
N ALA A 195 4.67 -12.33 -4.48
CA ALA A 195 4.50 -13.69 -3.99
C ALA A 195 4.02 -13.72 -2.53
N VAL A 196 4.46 -12.76 -1.70
CA VAL A 196 3.92 -12.62 -0.33
C VAL A 196 2.44 -12.28 -0.38
N MET A 197 2.03 -11.34 -1.25
CA MET A 197 0.64 -10.97 -1.45
C MET A 197 -0.22 -12.13 -2.01
N GLY A 198 0.33 -12.90 -2.95
CA GLY A 198 -0.33 -14.12 -3.45
C GLY A 198 -0.46 -15.22 -2.39
N TYR A 199 0.52 -15.35 -1.49
CA TYR A 199 0.48 -16.35 -0.41
C TYR A 199 -0.66 -16.12 0.56
N ILE A 200 -0.95 -14.86 0.89
CA ILE A 200 -2.08 -14.46 1.75
C ILE A 200 -3.42 -14.45 0.99
N ILE A 201 -3.43 -14.84 -0.29
CA ILE A 201 -4.60 -14.96 -1.19
C ILE A 201 -5.29 -13.59 -1.40
N MET A 202 -4.46 -12.54 -1.48
CA MET A 202 -4.89 -11.16 -1.70
C MET A 202 -4.62 -10.78 -3.16
N LYS A 203 -5.66 -10.57 -3.97
CA LYS A 203 -5.52 -10.22 -5.40
C LYS A 203 -5.11 -8.77 -5.59
N SER A 204 -5.75 -7.86 -4.86
CA SER A 204 -5.50 -6.43 -4.99
C SER A 204 -5.96 -5.63 -3.78
N ILE A 205 -5.54 -4.37 -3.75
CA ILE A 205 -6.04 -3.31 -2.89
C ILE A 205 -6.54 -2.22 -3.82
N ALA A 206 -7.80 -1.86 -3.72
CA ALA A 206 -8.42 -0.81 -4.50
C ALA A 206 -8.89 0.27 -3.56
N LEU A 207 -8.48 1.52 -3.83
CA LEU A 207 -8.68 2.62 -2.93
C LEU A 207 -9.12 3.89 -3.65
N ARG A 208 -9.96 4.64 -2.94
CA ARG A 208 -10.42 5.97 -3.28
C ARG A 208 -10.47 6.83 -2.02
N GLY A 209 -9.82 7.97 -2.06
CA GLY A 209 -9.65 8.91 -0.97
C GLY A 209 -9.96 10.31 -1.43
N THR A 210 -10.91 10.98 -0.78
CA THR A 210 -11.31 12.35 -1.13
C THR A 210 -10.86 13.39 -0.10
N GLY A 211 -10.10 12.96 0.91
CA GLY A 211 -9.53 13.82 1.93
C GLY A 211 -8.33 14.62 1.42
N ALA A 212 -7.64 15.27 2.35
CA ALA A 212 -6.46 16.07 2.07
C ALA A 212 -5.37 15.82 3.10
N VAL A 213 -4.12 15.90 2.66
CA VAL A 213 -2.95 15.84 3.57
C VAL A 213 -2.66 17.24 4.09
N THR A 214 -2.70 17.40 5.41
CA THR A 214 -2.35 18.67 6.06
C THR A 214 -0.84 18.87 6.05
N VAL A 215 -0.42 20.12 5.84
CA VAL A 215 1.00 20.53 5.96
C VAL A 215 1.10 21.60 7.04
N SER A 216 2.31 21.88 7.54
CA SER A 216 2.47 22.85 8.61
C SER A 216 1.89 24.22 8.23
N VAL A 217 1.28 24.89 9.21
CA VAL A 217 0.70 26.22 9.04
C VAL A 217 1.79 27.22 8.62
N GLY A 218 1.49 28.03 7.59
CA GLY A 218 2.38 29.08 7.06
C GLY A 218 2.69 28.94 5.57
N THR A 219 3.54 29.82 5.04
CA THR A 219 3.91 29.84 3.60
C THR A 219 5.15 29.01 3.27
N GLY A 220 5.96 28.63 4.27
CA GLY A 220 7.26 27.99 4.05
C GLY A 220 7.22 26.73 3.19
N PHE A 221 6.22 25.85 3.40
CA PHE A 221 6.07 24.64 2.57
C PHE A 221 5.82 24.97 1.09
N LYS A 222 4.96 25.96 0.83
CA LYS A 222 4.64 26.43 -0.53
C LYS A 222 5.86 27.08 -1.18
N GLU A 223 6.56 27.96 -0.47
CA GLU A 223 7.75 28.67 -0.95
C GLU A 223 8.87 27.67 -1.32
N ILE A 224 9.17 26.72 -0.43
CA ILE A 224 10.17 25.67 -0.69
C ILE A 224 9.75 24.82 -1.87
N THR A 225 8.48 24.42 -1.95
CA THR A 225 7.97 23.63 -3.09
C THR A 225 8.17 24.37 -4.42
N LEU A 226 7.85 25.66 -4.48
CA LEU A 226 8.04 26.49 -5.68
C LEU A 226 9.53 26.65 -6.02
N ALA A 227 10.37 26.89 -5.02
CA ALA A 227 11.82 27.00 -5.20
C ALA A 227 12.43 25.71 -5.75
N ILE A 228 12.04 24.53 -5.23
CA ILE A 228 12.51 23.24 -5.74
C ILE A 228 12.02 23.01 -7.17
N ARG A 229 10.75 23.31 -7.47
CA ARG A 229 10.22 23.21 -8.84
C ARG A 229 11.02 24.06 -9.83
N GLY A 230 11.47 25.25 -9.42
CA GLY A 230 12.32 26.12 -10.22
C GLY A 230 13.74 25.59 -10.46
N ARG A 231 14.23 24.65 -9.63
CA ARG A 231 15.55 24.00 -9.82
C ARG A 231 15.48 22.74 -10.69
N ILE A 232 14.31 22.12 -10.78
CA ILE A 232 14.09 20.89 -11.57
C ILE A 232 13.76 21.21 -13.04
N LYS A 233 13.14 22.37 -13.28
CA LYS A 233 12.89 22.90 -14.63
C LYS A 233 14.15 23.55 -15.20
#